data_AF-A0A1M5YHY4-F1
#
_entry.id   AF-A0A1M5YHY4-F1
#
_cell.length_a   1.000
_cell.length_b   1.000
_cell.length_c   1.000
_cell.angle_alpha   90.00
_cell.angle_beta   90.00
_cell.angle_gamma   90.00
#
_symmetry.space_group_name_H-M   'P 1'
#
loop_
_entity.id
_entity.type
_entity.pdbx_description
1 polymer ?
#
loop_
_entity_poly.entity_id
_entity_poly.type
_entity_poly.pdbx_seq_one_letter_code
_entity_poly.pdbx_strand_id
1 'polypeptide(L)'
;TRGHVFVVMLAYLIRRKLADAWRDLDVTVEEGLKKLSTLCAMEHEINGNQTGGMLSVPQPRPSLARLFSALTITPPSALPRRTGHVDSRRKLPSRRKSK
;
A
#
# COMPACT_ATOMS: atom_id res chain seq x y z
N THR A 1 4.81 -22.66 -11.40
CA THR A 1 4.59 -23.32 -10.08
C THR A 1 3.26 -22.87 -9.49
N ARG A 2 2.64 -23.66 -8.59
CA ARG A 2 1.32 -23.36 -7.97
C ARG A 2 1.25 -21.98 -7.29
N GLY A 3 2.35 -21.53 -6.69
CA GLY A 3 2.44 -20.20 -6.08
C GLY A 3 2.31 -19.04 -7.07
N HIS A 4 2.83 -19.18 -8.29
CA HIS A 4 2.65 -18.16 -9.33
C HIS A 4 1.17 -17.99 -9.68
N VAL A 5 0.46 -19.10 -9.89
CA VAL A 5 -0.98 -19.08 -10.20
C VAL A 5 -1.77 -18.42 -9.06
N PHE A 6 -1.47 -18.76 -7.81
CA PHE A 6 -2.13 -18.16 -6.65
C PHE A 6 -1.98 -16.63 -6.62
N VAL A 7 -0.75 -16.13 -6.74
CA VAL A 7 -0.48 -14.67 -6.71
C VAL A 7 -1.13 -13.96 -7.89
N VAL A 8 -1.09 -14.55 -9.09
CA VAL A 8 -1.71 -13.98 -10.29
C VAL A 8 -3.24 -13.93 -10.16
N MET A 9 -3.87 -14.99 -9.67
CA MET A 9 -5.31 -15.02 -9.45
C MET A 9 -5.74 -14.03 -8.36
N LEU A 10 -4.97 -13.90 -7.28
CA LEU A 10 -5.25 -12.89 -6.26
C LEU A 10 -5.17 -11.46 -6.82
N ALA A 11 -4.12 -11.16 -7.59
CA ALA A 11 -4.00 -9.86 -8.27
C ALA A 11 -5.18 -9.61 -9.23
N TYR A 12 -5.62 -10.64 -9.95
CA TYR A 12 -6.77 -10.55 -10.83
C TYR A 12 -8.08 -10.25 -10.08
N LEU A 13 -8.32 -10.90 -8.95
CA LEU A 13 -9.49 -10.64 -8.10
C LEU A 13 -9.51 -9.20 -7.57
N ILE A 14 -8.35 -8.71 -7.10
CA ILE A 14 -8.20 -7.32 -6.65
C ILE A 14 -8.50 -6.36 -7.80
N ARG A 15 -7.87 -6.57 -8.97
CA ARG A 15 -8.09 -5.73 -10.15
C ARG A 15 -9.56 -5.71 -10.58
N ARG A 16 -10.23 -6.86 -10.57
CA ARG A 16 -11.66 -6.97 -10.91
C ARG A 16 -12.51 -6.16 -9.94
N LYS A 17 -12.26 -6.27 -8.63
CA LYS A 17 -12.99 -5.49 -7.62
C LYS A 17 -12.75 -3.99 -7.75
N LEU A 18 -11.53 -3.56 -8.08
CA LEU A 18 -11.25 -2.16 -8.36
C LEU A 18 -11.99 -1.67 -9.60
N ALA A 19 -12.01 -2.46 -10.69
CA ALA A 19 -12.71 -2.11 -11.92
C ALA A 19 -14.23 -1.99 -11.69
N ASP A 20 -14.82 -2.91 -10.92
CA ASP A 20 -16.24 -2.87 -10.59
C ASP A 20 -16.58 -1.62 -9.76
N ALA A 21 -15.77 -1.29 -8.75
CA ALA A 21 -16.00 -0.14 -7.88
C ALA A 21 -15.78 1.21 -8.58
N TRP A 22 -14.83 1.28 -9.51
CA TRP A 22 -14.50 2.51 -10.23
C TRP A 22 -15.19 2.64 -11.58
N ARG A 23 -16.14 1.76 -11.90
CA ARG A 23 -16.85 1.74 -13.18
C ARG A 23 -17.54 3.08 -13.52
N ASP A 24 -18.07 3.76 -12.50
CA ASP A 24 -18.77 5.04 -12.65
C ASP A 24 -17.83 6.25 -12.49
N LEU A 25 -16.56 6.00 -12.17
CA LEU A 25 -15.52 7.01 -12.18
C LEU A 25 -14.86 6.94 -13.55
N ASP A 26 -14.75 8.07 -14.25
CA ASP A 26 -14.05 8.18 -15.54
C ASP A 26 -12.53 8.00 -15.35
N VAL A 27 -12.11 6.78 -14.99
CA VAL A 27 -10.75 6.42 -14.61
C VAL A 27 -10.51 4.93 -14.84
N THR A 28 -9.38 4.58 -15.42
CA THR A 28 -8.93 3.18 -15.50
C THR A 28 -8.35 2.71 -14.16
N VAL A 29 -8.30 1.38 -13.94
CA VAL A 29 -7.67 0.83 -12.73
C VAL A 29 -6.21 1.25 -12.59
N GLU A 30 -5.47 1.30 -13.71
CA GLU A 30 -4.07 1.73 -13.72
C GLU A 30 -3.91 3.20 -13.30
N GLU A 31 -4.72 4.09 -13.87
CA GLU A 31 -4.71 5.51 -13.51
C GLU A 31 -5.13 5.76 -12.06
N GLY A 32 -6.14 5.04 -11.57
CA GLY A 32 -6.57 5.12 -10.18
C GLY A 32 -5.46 4.69 -9.22
N LEU A 33 -4.78 3.59 -9.51
CA LEU A 33 -3.61 3.14 -8.73
C LEU A 33 -2.45 4.13 -8.79
N LYS A 34 -2.18 4.70 -9.98
CA LYS A 34 -1.15 5.73 -10.14
C LYS A 34 -1.48 6.98 -9.31
N LYS A 35 -2.75 7.42 -9.30
CA LYS A 35 -3.21 8.49 -8.41
C LYS A 35 -2.99 8.12 -6.95
N LEU A 36 -3.43 6.94 -6.51
CA LEU A 36 -3.27 6.48 -5.12
C LEU A 36 -1.80 6.38 -4.68
N SER A 37 -0.88 6.03 -5.59
CA SER A 37 0.55 5.98 -5.28
C SER A 37 1.17 7.33 -4.89
N THR A 38 0.49 8.44 -5.21
CA THR A 38 0.91 9.78 -4.77
C THR A 38 0.57 10.05 -3.30
N LEU A 39 -0.29 9.24 -2.69
CA LEU A 39 -0.64 9.32 -1.28
C LEU A 39 0.46 8.63 -0.45
N CYS A 40 1.51 9.36 -0.13
CA CYS A 40 2.60 8.88 0.71
C CYS A 40 2.35 9.24 2.18
N ALA A 41 2.46 8.25 3.08
CA ALA A 41 2.42 8.50 4.51
C ALA A 41 3.66 9.27 4.95
N MET A 42 3.47 10.27 5.81
CA MET A 42 4.52 11.11 6.37
C MET A 42 4.97 10.58 7.71
N GLU A 43 6.27 10.59 7.93
CA GLU A 43 6.87 10.03 9.12
C GLU A 43 6.99 11.10 10.21
N HIS A 44 6.48 10.78 11.39
CA HIS A 44 6.61 11.62 12.58
C HIS A 44 7.34 10.85 13.68
N GLU A 45 8.26 11.54 14.34
CA GLU A 45 8.89 11.06 15.57
C GLU A 45 8.15 11.66 16.77
N ILE A 46 7.92 10.84 17.79
CA ILE A 46 7.36 11.31 19.06
C ILE A 46 8.54 11.43 20.03
N ASN A 47 8.77 12.64 20.55
CA ASN A 47 9.81 12.96 21.54
C ASN A 47 11.24 12.59 21.11
N GLY A 48 11.59 12.73 19.82
CA GLY A 48 12.92 12.44 19.29
C GLY A 48 13.36 10.97 19.38
N ASN A 49 12.42 10.07 19.67
CA ASN A 49 12.70 8.65 19.86
C ASN A 49 12.18 7.85 18.67
N GLN A 50 13.10 7.22 17.92
CA GLN A 50 12.81 6.46 16.69
C GLN A 50 11.88 5.25 16.93
N THR A 51 11.81 4.76 18.16
CA THR A 51 11.05 3.57 18.56
C THR A 51 9.54 3.84 18.73
N GLY A 52 9.13 5.11 18.88
CA GLY A 52 7.75 5.51 19.19
C GLY A 52 7.05 6.30 18.09
N GLY A 53 7.62 6.40 16.89
CA GLY A 53 7.05 7.27 15.84
C GLY A 53 5.76 6.73 15.19
N MET A 54 5.06 7.61 14.48
CA MET A 54 3.80 7.32 13.79
C MET A 54 3.92 7.72 12.32
N LEU A 55 3.25 6.98 11.44
CA LEU A 55 3.09 7.37 10.04
C LEU A 55 1.73 8.08 9.89
N SER A 56 1.75 9.38 9.64
CA SER A 56 0.54 10.16 9.37
C SER A 56 0.15 10.00 7.91
N VAL A 57 -1.08 9.58 7.64
CA VAL A 57 -1.59 9.51 6.27
C VAL A 57 -2.23 10.86 5.95
N PRO A 58 -1.73 11.59 4.93
CA PRO A 58 -2.32 12.88 4.58
C PRO A 58 -3.77 12.70 4.13
N GLN A 59 -4.59 13.71 4.39
CA GLN A 59 -5.98 13.69 3.94
C GLN A 59 -6.03 13.65 2.40
N PRO A 60 -6.74 12.69 1.79
CA PRO A 60 -6.78 12.59 0.33
C PRO A 60 -7.43 13.82 -0.29
N ARG A 61 -6.86 14.30 -1.40
CA ARG A 61 -7.51 15.32 -2.25
C ARG A 61 -8.86 14.81 -2.77
N PRO A 62 -9.81 15.69 -3.14
CA PRO A 62 -11.16 15.27 -3.55
C PRO A 62 -11.21 14.17 -4.63
N SER A 63 -10.29 14.21 -5.60
CA SER A 63 -10.18 13.18 -6.65
C SER A 63 -9.75 11.81 -6.11
N LEU A 64 -8.87 11.77 -5.10
CA LEU A 64 -8.46 10.54 -4.42
C LEU A 64 -9.51 10.04 -3.44
N ALA A 65 -10.19 10.96 -2.74
CA ALA A 65 -11.26 10.61 -1.81
C ALA A 65 -12.40 9.86 -2.50
N ARG A 66 -12.73 10.22 -3.75
CA ARG A 66 -13.71 9.49 -4.58
C ARG A 66 -13.33 8.02 -4.79
N LEU A 67 -12.05 7.74 -5.07
CA LEU A 67 -11.55 6.37 -5.27
C LEU A 67 -11.72 5.51 -4.00
N PHE A 68 -11.45 6.09 -2.82
CA PHE A 68 -11.67 5.43 -1.53
C PHE A 68 -13.16 5.25 -1.22
N SER A 69 -13.98 6.26 -1.48
CA SER A 69 -15.42 6.21 -1.21
C SER A 69 -16.14 5.16 -2.06
N ALA A 70 -15.74 5.00 -3.32
CA ALA A 70 -16.27 3.96 -4.20
C ALA A 70 -15.96 2.53 -3.69
N LEU A 71 -14.88 2.38 -2.93
CA LEU A 71 -14.50 1.12 -2.28
C LEU A 71 -15.07 0.98 -0.87
N THR A 72 -15.80 1.99 -0.36
CA THR A 72 -16.25 2.05 1.04
C THR A 72 -15.08 1.92 2.03
N ILE A 73 -13.92 2.50 1.68
CA ILE A 73 -12.71 2.48 2.52
C ILE A 73 -12.52 3.86 3.14
N THR A 74 -12.40 3.91 4.46
CA THR A 74 -11.92 5.11 5.16
C THR A 74 -10.42 4.96 5.41
N PRO A 75 -9.56 5.79 4.80
CA PRO A 75 -8.13 5.72 5.06
C PRO A 75 -7.85 6.08 6.53
N PRO A 76 -6.99 5.33 7.22
CA PRO A 76 -6.62 5.65 8.60
C PRO A 76 -5.83 6.95 8.63
N SER A 77 -6.05 7.80 9.64
CA SER A 77 -5.26 9.02 9.85
C SER A 77 -3.82 8.74 10.30
N ALA A 78 -3.64 7.61 10.98
CA ALA A 78 -2.39 7.20 11.59
C ALA A 78 -2.14 5.71 11.35
N LEU A 79 -0.92 5.39 10.97
CA LEU A 79 -0.41 4.02 10.87
C LEU A 79 0.69 3.83 11.91
N PRO A 80 0.68 2.72 12.68
CA PRO A 80 1.75 2.42 13.61
C PRO A 80 3.04 2.16 12.85
N ARG A 81 4.14 2.77 13.29
CA ARG A 81 5.46 2.43 12.79
C ARG A 81 5.79 0.99 13.19
N ARG A 82 6.08 0.15 12.20
CA ARG A 82 6.62 -1.20 12.42
C ARG A 82 8.03 -1.27 11.87
N THR A 83 9.02 -1.46 12.74
CA THR A 83 10.40 -1.77 12.37
C THR A 83 10.52 -3.25 12.02
N GLY A 84 9.94 -3.64 10.88
CA GLY A 84 10.06 -4.99 10.35
C GLY A 84 11.45 -5.23 9.77
N HIS A 85 12.09 -6.34 10.12
CA HIS A 85 13.33 -6.74 9.48
C HIS A 85 13.04 -7.22 8.04
N VAL A 86 13.14 -6.34 7.05
CA VAL A 86 12.94 -6.72 5.63
C VAL A 86 14.20 -7.38 5.08
N ASP A 87 14.09 -8.67 4.74
CA ASP A 87 15.04 -9.34 3.86
C ASP A 87 14.70 -9.05 2.40
N SER A 88 15.72 -8.69 1.63
CA SER A 88 15.61 -8.45 0.20
C SER A 88 16.53 -9.39 -0.55
N ARG A 89 16.27 -9.65 -1.84
CA ARG A 89 17.18 -10.44 -2.69
C ARG A 89 18.63 -9.96 -2.62
N ARG A 90 18.84 -8.67 -2.38
CA ARG A 90 20.17 -8.06 -2.19
C ARG A 90 20.81 -8.37 -0.83
N LYS A 91 20.02 -8.48 0.24
CA LYS A 91 20.48 -8.78 1.61
C LYS A 91 20.71 -10.27 1.86
N LEU A 92 20.02 -11.14 1.11
CA LEU A 92 20.07 -12.60 1.32
C LEU A 92 21.46 -13.24 1.10
N PRO A 93 22.24 -12.89 0.06
CA PRO A 93 23.54 -13.53 -0.18
C PRO A 93 24.52 -13.36 0.97
N SER A 94 24.61 -12.16 1.57
CA SER A 94 25.55 -11.86 2.67
C SER A 94 25.12 -12.46 4.02
N ARG A 95 23.88 -12.93 4.13
CA ARG A 95 23.30 -13.47 5.38
C ARG A 95 23.10 -14.98 5.37
N ARG A 96 23.36 -15.64 4.25
CA ARG A 96 23.40 -17.11 4.21
C ARG A 96 24.58 -17.56 5.07
N LYS A 97 24.31 -18.45 6.03
CA LYS A 97 25.39 -19.13 6.73
C LYS A 97 26.12 -20.04 5.74
N SER A 98 27.45 -20.00 5.75
CA SER A 98 28.25 -21.02 5.07
C SER A 98 27.92 -22.38 5.66
N LYS A 99 27.88 -23.40 4.80
CA LYS A 99 27.78 -24.79 5.21
C LYS A 99 29.12 -25.26 5.78
#